data_AF-A0A9N9LVF6-F1
#
_entry.id   AF-A0A9N9LVF6-F1
#
_cell.length_a   1.000
_cell.length_b   1.000
_cell.length_c   1.000
_cell.angle_alpha   90.00
_cell.angle_beta   90.00
_cell.angle_gamma   90.00
#
_symmetry.space_group_name_H-M   'P 1'
#
loop_
_entity.id
_entity.type
_entity.pdbx_description
1 polymer ?
#
loop_
_entity_poly.entity_id
_entity_poly.type
_entity_poly.pdbx_seq_one_letter_code
_entity_poly.pdbx_strand_id
1 'polypeptide(L)'
;MSRKEGQIALAISAYNKGQFTSLKAACTRYDAPYSTTYDRVKGAIPQRDFRPRNQKLTDLEESALIQWMLSMEARGLPVRKDSIRQMADLLLEKRTG
;
A
#
# COMPACT_ATOMS: atom_id res chain seq x y z
N MET A 1 2.79 12.16 0.98
CA MET A 1 3.13 11.72 2.35
C MET A 1 2.15 12.37 3.32
N SER A 2 1.20 11.62 3.88
CA SER A 2 0.27 12.18 4.88
C SER A 2 1.04 12.53 6.15
N ARG A 3 0.89 13.76 6.66
CA ARG A 3 1.59 14.28 7.86
C ARG A 3 1.59 13.31 9.05
N LYS A 4 0.53 12.50 9.15
CA LYS A 4 0.31 11.48 10.19
C LYS A 4 1.29 10.31 10.12
N GLU A 5 1.69 9.86 8.93
CA GLU A 5 2.62 8.72 8.80
C GLU A 5 4.04 9.08 9.23
N GLY A 6 4.48 10.32 8.97
CA GLY A 6 5.79 10.80 9.43
C GLY A 6 5.88 10.89 10.95
N GLN A 7 4.81 11.35 11.62
CA GLN A 7 4.74 11.41 13.08
C GLN A 7 4.79 10.01 13.72
N ILE A 8 4.07 9.04 13.14
CA ILE A 8 4.09 7.65 13.59
C ILE A 8 5.50 7.05 13.45
N ALA A 9 6.16 7.25 12.31
CA ALA A 9 7.53 6.76 12.09
C ALA A 9 8.53 7.37 13.08
N LEU A 10 8.42 8.67 13.36
CA LEU A 10 9.24 9.36 14.36
C LEU A 10 9.01 8.79 15.77
N ALA A 11 7.76 8.63 16.18
CA ALA A 11 7.40 8.08 17.48
C ALA A 11 7.94 6.64 17.68
N ILE A 12 7.82 5.79 16.66
CA ILE A 12 8.35 4.42 16.69
C ILE A 12 9.87 4.44 16.78
N SER A 13 10.54 5.28 15.99
CA SER A 13 12.00 5.37 16.01
C SER A 13 12.55 5.82 17.37
N ALA A 14 11.88 6.78 18.01
CA ALA A 14 12.28 7.31 19.31
C ALA A 14 12.05 6.29 20.45
N TYR A 15 10.94 5.56 20.38
CA TYR A 15 10.66 4.44 21.28
C TYR A 15 11.71 3.32 21.14
N ASN A 16 12.01 2.89 19.91
CA ASN A 16 13.01 1.84 19.65
C ASN A 16 14.44 2.26 20.05
N LYS A 17 14.75 3.56 20.00
CA LYS A 17 16.03 4.12 20.47
C LYS A 17 16.11 4.26 22.00
N GLY A 18 15.07 3.87 22.74
CA GLY A 18 15.03 3.98 24.20
C GLY A 18 14.92 5.42 24.73
N GLN A 19 14.55 6.39 23.88
CA GLN A 19 14.37 7.79 24.31
C GLN A 19 13.16 7.96 25.23
N PHE A 20 12.22 7.02 25.19
CA PHE A 20 11.01 7.01 26.01
C PHE A 20 10.82 5.62 26.63
N THR A 21 10.43 5.59 27.90
CA THR A 21 10.13 4.35 28.64
C THR A 21 8.83 3.69 28.19
N SER A 22 7.95 4.44 27.50
CA SER A 22 6.68 3.92 26.99
C SER A 22 6.39 4.45 25.59
N LEU A 23 5.73 3.62 24.77
CA LEU A 23 5.26 4.02 23.45
C LEU A 23 4.25 5.18 23.54
N LYS A 24 3.45 5.22 24.61
CA LYS A 24 2.48 6.28 24.86
C LYS A 24 3.15 7.65 25.06
N ALA A 25 4.27 7.70 25.80
CA ALA A 25 5.04 8.92 25.98
C ALA A 25 5.65 9.43 24.65
N ALA A 26 6.16 8.51 23.81
CA ALA A 26 6.63 8.87 22.48
C ALA A 26 5.48 9.41 21.60
N CYS A 27 4.32 8.76 21.61
CA CYS A 27 3.15 9.19 20.84
C CYS A 27 2.67 10.58 21.24
N THR A 28 2.57 10.86 22.54
CA THR A 28 2.21 12.19 23.05
C THR A 28 3.21 13.25 22.63
N ARG A 29 4.52 12.94 22.62
CA ARG A 29 5.56 13.89 22.24
C ARG A 29 5.53 14.26 20.76
N TYR A 30 5.22 13.31 19.88
CA TYR A 30 5.21 13.49 18.43
C TYR A 30 3.81 13.71 17.84
N ASP A 31 2.79 13.87 18.69
CA ASP A 31 1.38 14.01 18.30
C ASP A 31 0.91 12.87 17.36
N ALA A 32 1.36 11.65 17.67
CA ALA A 32 1.05 10.46 16.90
C ALA A 32 -0.13 9.68 17.54
N PRO A 33 -1.07 9.12 16.74
CA PRO A 33 -2.15 8.30 17.28
C PRO A 33 -1.62 7.02 17.92
N TYR A 34 -1.89 6.82 19.22
CA TYR A 34 -1.34 5.68 19.97
C TYR A 34 -1.76 4.32 19.39
N SER A 35 -3.04 4.13 19.07
CA SER A 35 -3.57 2.86 18.53
C SER A 35 -2.84 2.46 17.24
N THR A 36 -2.79 3.38 16.27
CA THR A 36 -2.10 3.15 14.99
C THR A 36 -0.61 2.88 15.19
N THR A 37 0.05 3.61 16.10
CA THR A 37 1.48 3.44 16.38
C THR A 37 1.76 2.09 17.05
N TYR A 38 0.89 1.67 17.97
CA TYR A 38 0.97 0.37 18.64
C TYR A 38 0.81 -0.80 17.66
N ASP A 39 -0.18 -0.73 16.77
CA ASP A 39 -0.40 -1.75 15.74
C ASP A 39 0.84 -1.87 14.83
N ARG A 40 1.45 -0.74 14.47
CA ARG A 40 2.69 -0.71 13.68
C ARG A 40 3.87 -1.36 14.39
N VAL A 41 4.05 -1.12 15.70
CA VAL A 41 5.09 -1.78 16.50
C VAL A 41 4.85 -3.29 16.57
N LYS A 42 3.59 -3.74 16.58
CA LYS A 42 3.21 -5.16 16.52
C LYS A 42 3.36 -5.80 15.14
N GLY A 43 3.80 -5.06 14.12
CA GLY A 43 3.99 -5.57 12.77
C GLY A 43 2.74 -5.48 11.88
N ALA A 44 1.72 -4.72 12.27
CA ALA A 44 0.61 -4.44 11.37
C ALA A 44 1.10 -3.67 10.14
N ILE A 45 0.80 -4.21 8.97
CA ILE A 45 1.23 -3.62 7.70
C ILE A 45 0.33 -2.41 7.40
N PRO A 46 0.90 -1.25 7.00
CA PRO A 46 0.13 -0.15 6.43
C PRO A 46 -0.90 -0.63 5.41
N GLN A 47 -2.10 -0.05 5.42
CA GLN A 47 -3.14 -0.39 4.45
C GLN A 47 -2.69 -0.19 2.99
N ARG A 48 -1.76 0.74 2.73
CA ARG A 48 -1.16 0.95 1.40
C ARG A 48 -0.29 -0.22 0.92
N ASP A 49 0.31 -0.96 1.85
CA ASP A 49 1.23 -2.07 1.57
C ASP A 49 0.52 -3.41 1.88
N PHE A 50 -0.73 -3.35 2.37
CA PHE A 50 -1.57 -4.51 2.62
C PHE A 50 -2.23 -4.95 1.32
N ARG A 51 -1.89 -6.16 0.85
CA ARG A 51 -2.57 -6.82 -0.26
C ARG A 51 -3.95 -7.31 0.20
N PRO A 52 -5.08 -6.74 -0.24
CA PRO A 52 -6.39 -7.28 0.12
C PRO A 52 -6.53 -8.73 -0.34
N ARG A 53 -7.18 -9.57 0.47
CA ARG A 53 -7.40 -11.01 0.18
C ARG A 53 -8.12 -11.25 -1.16
N ASN A 54 -8.85 -10.25 -1.65
CA ASN A 54 -9.61 -10.31 -2.89
C ASN A 54 -8.80 -9.84 -4.13
N GLN A 55 -7.54 -9.44 -3.97
CA GLN A 55 -6.67 -9.01 -5.07
C GLN A 55 -6.13 -10.23 -5.83
N LYS A 56 -6.77 -10.56 -6.95
CA LYS A 56 -6.41 -11.71 -7.79
C LYS A 56 -5.09 -11.50 -8.54
N LEU A 57 -4.89 -10.30 -9.08
CA LEU A 57 -3.67 -9.91 -9.77
C LEU A 57 -2.54 -9.66 -8.77
N THR A 58 -1.32 -9.95 -9.18
CA THR A 58 -0.06 -9.61 -8.51
C THR A 58 0.39 -8.21 -8.93
N ASP A 59 1.29 -7.60 -8.16
CA ASP A 59 1.82 -6.26 -8.46
C ASP A 59 2.47 -6.19 -9.85
N LEU A 60 3.08 -7.29 -10.31
CA LEU A 60 3.64 -7.42 -11.66
C LEU A 60 2.56 -7.42 -12.73
N GLU A 61 1.49 -8.18 -12.52
CA GLU A 61 0.35 -8.25 -13.46
C GLU A 61 -0.40 -6.91 -13.50
N GLU A 62 -0.58 -6.23 -12.38
CA GLU A 62 -1.15 -4.87 -12.35
C GLU A 62 -0.26 -3.87 -13.06
N SER A 63 1.06 -3.95 -12.88
CA SER A 63 2.02 -3.11 -13.61
C SER A 63 1.93 -3.33 -15.12
N ALA A 64 1.85 -4.59 -15.56
CA ALA A 64 1.68 -4.93 -16.96
C ALA A 64 0.34 -4.41 -17.53
N LEU A 65 -0.73 -4.51 -16.74
CA LEU A 65 -2.05 -3.99 -17.10
C LEU A 65 -2.03 -2.45 -17.25
N ILE A 66 -1.35 -1.73 -16.35
CA ILE A 66 -1.16 -0.28 -16.43
C ILE A 66 -0.37 0.11 -17.67
N GLN A 67 0.75 -0.58 -17.95
CA GLN A 67 1.55 -0.34 -19.16
C GLN A 67 0.73 -0.56 -20.44
N TRP A 68 -0.09 -1.60 -20.46
CA TRP A 68 -1.01 -1.85 -21.56
C TRP A 68 -2.03 -0.70 -21.71
N MET A 69 -2.64 -0.22 -20.63
CA MET A 69 -3.57 0.93 -20.68
C MET A 69 -2.88 2.20 -21.21
N LEU A 70 -1.72 2.55 -20.69
CA LEU A 70 -0.93 3.71 -21.15
C LEU A 70 -0.58 3.60 -22.63
N SER A 71 -0.25 2.39 -23.10
CA SER A 71 0.02 2.16 -24.52
C SER A 71 -1.22 2.33 -25.40
N MET A 72 -2.42 2.06 -24.87
CA MET A 72 -3.69 2.26 -25.59
C MET A 72 -4.06 3.75 -25.65
N GLU A 73 -3.90 4.47 -24.54
CA GLU A 73 -4.11 5.92 -24.48
C GLU A 73 -3.15 6.67 -25.43
N ALA A 74 -1.88 6.27 -25.47
CA ALA A 74 -0.89 6.81 -26.41
C ALA A 74 -1.28 6.58 -27.88
N ARG A 75 -2.07 5.54 -28.16
CA ARG A 75 -2.61 5.23 -29.50
C ARG A 75 -3.96 5.92 -29.78
N GLY A 76 -4.45 6.75 -28.85
CA GLY A 76 -5.75 7.41 -28.95
C GLY A 76 -6.94 6.45 -28.81
N LEU A 77 -6.71 5.23 -28.30
CA LEU A 77 -7.76 4.24 -28.11
C LEU A 77 -8.38 4.39 -26.72
N PRO A 78 -9.71 4.57 -26.60
CA PRO A 78 -10.35 4.69 -25.31
C PRO A 78 -10.35 3.34 -24.59
N VAL A 79 -9.70 3.28 -23.43
CA VAL A 79 -9.72 2.08 -22.58
C VAL A 79 -11.06 2.01 -21.85
N ARG A 80 -11.90 1.03 -22.18
CA ARG A 80 -13.15 0.78 -21.47
C ARG A 80 -12.93 -0.20 -20.32
N LYS A 81 -13.76 -0.10 -19.27
CA LYS A 81 -13.72 -1.01 -18.11
C LYS A 81 -13.79 -2.49 -18.52
N ASP A 82 -14.56 -2.83 -19.54
CA ASP A 82 -14.67 -4.21 -20.01
C ASP A 82 -13.40 -4.69 -20.69
N SER A 83 -12.72 -3.85 -21.47
CA SER A 83 -11.43 -4.16 -22.07
C SER A 83 -10.34 -4.36 -21.00
N ILE A 84 -10.37 -3.57 -19.92
CA ILE A 84 -9.48 -3.75 -18.77
C ILE A 84 -9.72 -5.11 -18.11
N ARG A 85 -10.99 -5.48 -17.91
CA ARG A 85 -11.36 -6.77 -17.33
C ARG A 85 -10.88 -7.93 -18.20
N GLN A 86 -11.12 -7.88 -19.51
CA GLN A 86 -10.65 -8.90 -20.45
C GLN A 86 -9.12 -9.04 -20.43
N MET A 87 -8.39 -7.93 -20.41
CA MET A 87 -6.93 -7.97 -20.33
C MET A 87 -6.45 -8.55 -18.99
N ALA A 88 -7.11 -8.20 -17.88
CA ALA A 88 -6.83 -8.80 -16.58
C ALA A 88 -7.11 -10.31 -16.55
N ASP A 89 -8.22 -10.76 -17.14
CA ASP A 89 -8.56 -12.19 -17.22
C ASP A 89 -7.54 -12.94 -18.08
N LEU A 90 -7.10 -12.36 -19.21
CA LEU A 90 -6.02 -12.92 -20.03
C LEU A 90 -4.70 -13.06 -19.25
N LEU A 91 -4.34 -12.08 -18.42
CA LEU A 91 -3.15 -12.18 -17.56
C LEU A 91 -3.29 -13.31 -16.53
N LEU A 92 -4.48 -13.48 -15.93
CA LEU A 92 -4.75 -14.57 -15.00
C LEU A 92 -4.72 -15.95 -15.66
N GLU A 93 -5.25 -16.06 -16.88
CA GLU A 93 -5.19 -17.30 -17.67
C GLU A 93 -3.74 -17.68 -17.98
N LYS A 94 -2.90 -16.72 -18.40
CA LYS A 94 -1.48 -16.96 -18.70
C LYS A 94 -0.66 -17.42 -17.50
N ARG A 95 -1.11 -17.12 -16.27
CA ARG A 95 -0.47 -17.58 -15.04
C ARG A 95 -0.93 -18.99 -14.62
N THR A 96 -2.17 -19.34 -14.92
CA THR A 96 -2.80 -20.59 -14.46
C THR A 96 -2.69 -21.72 -15.49
N GLY A 97 -2.51 -21.37 -16.77
CA GLY A 97 -2.36 -22.29 -17.90
C GLY A 97 -0.92 -22.67 -18.22
#